data_AF-A0A0Q6E7I2-F1
#
_entry.id   AF-A0A0Q6E7I2-F1
#
_cell.length_a   1.000
_cell.length_b   1.000
_cell.length_c   1.000
_cell.angle_alpha   90.00
_cell.angle_beta   90.00
_cell.angle_gamma   90.00
#
_symmetry.space_group_name_H-M   'P 1'
#
loop_
_entity.id
_entity.type
_entity.pdbx_description
1 polymer ?
#
loop_
_entity_poly.entity_id
_entity_poly.type
_entity_poly.pdbx_seq_one_letter_code
_entity_poly.pdbx_strand_id
1 'polypeptide(L)'
;MSVAYSADATPPADLFSTDAQSAGAGPHPDFAARAAIWREQREGLISVAEAQRRSALVGVLKPLVAAPAAFKPSARPRHSRPAPNDSRQYAPEMATTAARDDRLTPNAKSF
;
A
#
# COMPACT_ATOMS: atom_id res chain seq x y z
N MET A 1 -48.24 -50.48 -28.45
CA MET A 1 -46.85 -49.99 -28.48
C MET A 1 -46.71 -48.98 -27.37
N SER A 2 -46.12 -49.35 -26.23
CA SER A 2 -45.89 -48.45 -25.10
C SER A 2 -44.39 -48.26 -24.91
N VAL A 3 -43.93 -47.02 -24.98
CA VAL A 3 -42.53 -46.64 -24.75
C VAL A 3 -42.36 -46.40 -23.25
N ALA A 4 -41.53 -47.20 -22.60
CA ALA A 4 -41.13 -46.99 -21.21
C ALA A 4 -40.10 -45.86 -21.17
N TYR A 5 -40.40 -44.78 -20.44
CA TYR A 5 -39.47 -43.68 -20.20
C TYR A 5 -38.61 -44.04 -18.98
N SER A 6 -37.37 -44.49 -19.21
CA SER A 6 -36.39 -44.73 -18.14
C SER A 6 -35.95 -43.40 -17.53
N ALA A 7 -36.37 -43.16 -16.29
CA ALA A 7 -35.88 -42.04 -15.49
C ALA A 7 -34.50 -42.37 -14.90
N ASP A 8 -33.46 -42.34 -15.74
CA ASP A 8 -32.08 -42.34 -15.25
C ASP A 8 -31.60 -40.88 -15.13
N ALA A 9 -32.19 -40.15 -14.19
CA ALA A 9 -31.81 -38.79 -13.87
C ALA A 9 -30.76 -38.82 -12.76
N THR A 10 -29.50 -39.03 -13.13
CA THR A 10 -28.39 -38.64 -12.26
C THR A 10 -28.48 -37.13 -12.06
N PRO A 11 -28.69 -36.60 -10.83
CA PRO A 11 -28.74 -35.16 -10.62
C PRO A 11 -27.39 -34.55 -11.04
N PRO A 12 -27.37 -33.37 -11.69
CA PRO A 12 -26.12 -32.72 -12.04
C PRO A 12 -25.32 -32.47 -10.76
N ALA A 13 -24.06 -32.90 -10.74
CA ALA A 13 -23.15 -32.67 -9.63
C ALA A 13 -23.17 -31.19 -9.27
N ASP A 14 -23.53 -30.89 -8.02
CA ASP A 14 -23.70 -29.53 -7.53
C ASP A 14 -22.30 -28.88 -7.41
N LEU A 15 -21.92 -28.11 -8.41
CA LEU A 15 -20.59 -27.49 -8.55
C LEU A 15 -20.26 -26.50 -7.40
N PHE A 16 -21.24 -26.18 -6.57
CA PHE A 16 -21.13 -25.32 -5.40
C PHE A 16 -21.06 -26.08 -4.07
N SER A 17 -21.05 -27.42 -4.09
CA SER A 17 -20.84 -28.25 -2.87
C SER A 17 -19.38 -28.24 -2.42
N THR A 18 -18.88 -27.07 -2.02
CA THR A 18 -17.57 -26.92 -1.37
C THR A 18 -17.64 -27.10 0.15
N ASP A 19 -18.83 -27.24 0.71
CA ASP A 19 -19.06 -27.20 2.17
C ASP A 19 -18.69 -28.52 2.88
N ALA A 20 -18.71 -29.65 2.19
CA ALA A 20 -18.53 -30.96 2.82
C ALA A 20 -17.06 -31.35 3.11
N GLN A 21 -16.08 -30.69 2.47
CA GLN A 21 -14.67 -31.07 2.59
C GLN A 21 -13.89 -30.29 3.67
N SER A 22 -14.46 -29.22 4.24
CA SER A 22 -13.83 -28.44 5.33
C SER A 22 -14.39 -28.74 6.73
N ALA A 23 -15.30 -29.69 6.88
CA ALA A 23 -16.05 -29.91 8.12
C ALA A 23 -15.23 -30.46 9.33
N GLY A 24 -13.95 -30.82 9.15
CA GLY A 24 -13.11 -31.40 10.21
C GLY A 24 -11.91 -30.55 10.65
N ALA A 25 -11.53 -29.53 9.88
CA ALA A 25 -10.43 -28.62 10.19
C ALA A 25 -11.02 -27.22 10.31
N GLY A 26 -10.80 -26.56 11.45
CA GLY A 26 -11.21 -25.17 11.63
C GLY A 26 -10.74 -24.28 10.47
N PRO A 27 -11.36 -23.11 10.26
CA PRO A 27 -11.03 -22.25 9.14
C PRO A 27 -9.54 -21.97 9.08
N HIS A 28 -8.99 -21.90 7.86
CA HIS A 28 -7.58 -21.59 7.64
C HIS A 28 -7.17 -20.36 8.48
N PRO A 29 -6.00 -20.37 9.15
CA PRO A 29 -5.61 -19.28 10.06
C PRO A 29 -5.64 -17.90 9.38
N ASP A 30 -5.28 -17.82 8.09
CA ASP A 30 -5.37 -16.57 7.33
C ASP A 30 -6.82 -16.08 7.17
N PHE A 31 -7.78 -16.99 7.02
CA PHE A 31 -9.20 -16.63 6.99
C PHE A 31 -9.65 -16.08 8.33
N ALA A 32 -9.29 -16.76 9.43
CA ALA A 32 -9.62 -16.31 10.78
C ALA A 32 -9.03 -14.92 11.07
N ALA A 33 -7.79 -14.67 10.65
CA ALA A 33 -7.12 -13.38 10.78
C ALA A 33 -7.81 -12.27 9.96
N ARG A 34 -8.18 -12.55 8.70
CA ARG A 34 -8.96 -11.60 7.88
C ARG A 34 -10.33 -11.31 8.51
N ALA A 35 -11.01 -12.34 9.02
CA ALA A 35 -12.31 -12.18 9.67
C ALA A 35 -12.25 -11.35 10.97
N ALA A 36 -11.12 -11.37 11.70
CA ALA A 36 -10.92 -10.50 12.85
C ALA A 36 -10.83 -9.01 12.44
N ILE A 37 -10.06 -8.70 11.39
CA ILE A 37 -9.92 -7.33 10.86
C ILE A 37 -11.28 -6.75 10.44
N TRP A 38 -12.13 -7.55 9.79
CA TRP A 38 -13.45 -7.08 9.37
C TRP A 38 -14.44 -6.90 10.54
N ARG A 39 -14.25 -7.62 11.65
CA ARG A 39 -14.99 -7.35 12.89
C ARG A 39 -14.60 -6.00 13.49
N GLU A 40 -13.31 -5.69 13.55
CA GLU A 40 -12.82 -4.37 14.00
C GLU A 40 -13.40 -3.22 13.16
N GLN A 41 -13.52 -3.41 11.84
CA GLN A 41 -14.13 -2.43 10.95
C GLN A 41 -15.65 -2.29 11.22
N ARG A 42 -16.35 -3.40 11.42
CA ARG A 42 -17.79 -3.40 11.74
C ARG A 42 -18.09 -2.71 13.07
N GLU A 43 -17.17 -2.84 14.04
CA GLU A 43 -17.22 -2.14 15.33
C GLU A 43 -16.82 -0.66 15.22
N GLY A 44 -16.35 -0.21 14.05
CA GLY A 44 -15.96 1.17 13.80
C GLY A 44 -14.58 1.55 14.36
N LEU A 45 -13.77 0.57 14.77
CA LEU A 45 -12.42 0.80 15.32
C LEU A 45 -11.40 1.19 14.25
N ILE A 46 -11.63 0.73 13.02
CA ILE A 46 -10.78 1.02 11.86
C ILE A 46 -11.61 1.44 10.65
N SER A 47 -10.99 2.21 9.75
CA SER A 47 -11.62 2.59 8.48
C SER A 47 -11.69 1.41 7.49
N VAL A 48 -12.59 1.50 6.51
CA VAL A 48 -12.69 0.50 5.42
C VAL A 48 -11.37 0.39 4.62
N ALA A 49 -10.73 1.52 4.32
CA ALA A 49 -9.45 1.54 3.61
C ALA A 49 -8.34 0.84 4.42
N GLU A 50 -8.36 0.98 5.74
CA GLU A 50 -7.41 0.30 6.62
C GLU A 50 -7.68 -1.19 6.72
N ALA A 51 -8.95 -1.61 6.84
CA ALA A 51 -9.33 -3.02 6.82
C ALA A 51 -8.89 -3.72 5.53
N GLN A 52 -9.02 -3.06 4.38
CA GLN A 52 -8.53 -3.55 3.08
C GLN A 52 -7.01 -3.73 3.08
N ARG A 53 -6.26 -2.70 3.51
CA ARG A 53 -4.78 -2.77 3.58
C ARG A 53 -4.31 -3.89 4.50
N ARG A 54 -4.88 -4.00 5.71
CA ARG A 54 -4.51 -5.04 6.68
C ARG A 54 -4.87 -6.44 6.15
N SER A 55 -6.04 -6.61 5.54
CA SER A 55 -6.48 -7.89 4.98
C SER A 55 -5.56 -8.37 3.84
N ALA A 56 -5.08 -7.45 3.00
CA ALA A 56 -4.17 -7.74 1.91
C ALA A 56 -2.79 -8.23 2.37
N LEU A 57 -2.36 -7.88 3.59
CA LEU A 57 -1.09 -8.34 4.16
C LEU A 57 -1.19 -9.74 4.79
N VAL A 58 -2.39 -10.23 5.08
CA VAL A 58 -2.59 -11.55 5.68
C VAL A 58 -2.24 -12.65 4.67
N GLY A 59 -1.32 -13.52 5.04
CA GLY A 59 -0.83 -14.63 4.20
C GLY A 59 0.22 -14.22 3.17
N VAL A 60 0.57 -12.93 3.08
CA VAL A 60 1.67 -12.46 2.22
C VAL A 60 2.98 -12.74 2.93
N LEU A 61 3.75 -13.71 2.41
CA LEU A 61 5.14 -13.87 2.78
C LEU A 61 5.86 -12.57 2.44
N LYS A 62 6.22 -11.81 3.46
CA LYS A 62 6.95 -10.55 3.31
C LYS A 62 8.20 -10.86 2.47
N PRO A 63 8.33 -10.34 1.23
CA PRO A 63 9.59 -10.48 0.54
C PRO A 63 10.63 -9.84 1.45
N LEU A 64 11.69 -10.59 1.75
CA LEU A 64 12.84 -10.07 2.47
C LEU A 64 13.29 -8.85 1.66
N VAL A 65 12.91 -7.66 2.10
CA VAL A 65 13.26 -6.41 1.45
C VAL A 65 14.77 -6.37 1.51
N ALA A 66 15.41 -6.74 0.39
CA ALA A 66 16.76 -6.30 0.13
C ALA A 66 16.68 -4.78 0.29
N ALA A 67 17.34 -4.26 1.33
CA ALA A 67 17.49 -2.83 1.52
C ALA A 67 17.81 -2.20 0.16
N PRO A 68 17.24 -1.03 -0.20
CA PRO A 68 17.63 -0.38 -1.44
C PRO A 68 19.15 -0.28 -1.38
N ALA A 69 19.83 -1.01 -2.27
CA ALA A 69 21.28 -0.95 -2.34
C ALA A 69 21.59 0.53 -2.46
N ALA A 70 22.21 1.13 -1.44
CA ALA A 70 22.58 2.53 -1.47
C ALA A 70 23.29 2.73 -2.80
N PHE A 71 22.69 3.54 -3.70
CA PHE A 71 23.25 3.76 -5.03
C PHE A 71 24.64 4.36 -4.82
N LYS A 72 25.66 3.51 -4.87
CA LYS A 72 27.05 3.96 -4.75
C LYS A 72 27.29 4.81 -5.98
N PRO A 73 27.65 6.10 -5.83
CA PRO A 73 27.91 6.94 -6.98
C PRO A 73 29.01 6.27 -7.81
N SER A 74 28.75 6.06 -9.10
CA SER A 74 29.76 5.50 -9.99
C SER A 74 30.98 6.41 -10.00
N ALA A 75 32.17 5.83 -9.89
CA ALA A 75 33.42 6.58 -9.86
C ALA A 75 33.63 7.27 -11.22
N ARG A 76 33.20 8.53 -11.34
CA ARG A 76 33.41 9.34 -12.54
C ARG A 76 34.87 9.86 -12.60
N PRO A 77 35.53 9.81 -13.78
CA PRO A 77 36.85 10.42 -14.00
C PRO A 77 36.88 11.88 -13.56
N ARG A 78 38.02 12.35 -13.04
CA ARG A 78 38.14 13.72 -12.49
C ARG A 78 37.78 14.81 -13.52
N HIS A 79 38.10 14.59 -14.80
CA HIS A 79 37.85 15.54 -15.89
C HIS A 79 36.38 15.67 -16.30
N SER A 80 35.48 14.76 -15.90
CA SER A 80 34.06 14.78 -16.27
C SER A 80 33.15 15.13 -15.09
N ARG A 81 33.74 15.53 -13.95
CA ARG A 81 32.97 15.95 -12.77
C ARG A 81 32.50 17.40 -12.94
N PRO A 82 31.26 17.72 -12.54
CA PRO A 82 30.84 19.11 -12.45
C PRO A 82 31.67 19.85 -11.39
N ALA A 83 31.70 21.18 -11.48
CA ALA A 83 32.33 22.02 -10.47
C ALA A 83 31.65 21.83 -9.10
N PRO A 84 32.38 21.99 -7.99
CA PRO A 84 31.79 22.02 -6.65
C PRO A 84 30.70 23.09 -6.56
N ASN A 85 29.63 22.80 -5.82
CA ASN A 85 28.62 23.80 -5.52
C ASN A 85 29.21 24.89 -4.61
N ASP A 86 28.74 26.12 -4.78
CA ASP A 86 29.11 27.22 -3.89
C ASP A 86 28.70 26.92 -2.45
N SER A 87 29.61 27.16 -1.51
CA SER A 87 29.35 26.93 -0.10
C SER A 87 28.40 27.98 0.43
N ARG A 88 27.28 27.55 1.01
CA ARG A 88 26.36 28.43 1.73
C ARG A 88 27.01 29.16 2.91
N GLN A 89 28.08 28.61 3.47
CA GLN A 89 28.79 29.19 4.61
C GLN A 89 29.60 30.45 4.23
N TYR A 90 30.07 30.53 2.98
CA TYR A 90 30.86 31.66 2.47
C TYR A 90 30.16 32.40 1.33
N ALA A 91 28.95 32.00 0.99
CA ALA A 91 28.11 32.75 0.08
C ALA A 91 27.82 34.10 0.74
N PRO A 92 28.12 35.25 0.10
CA PRO A 92 27.69 36.52 0.61
C PRO A 92 26.16 36.51 0.62
N GLU A 93 25.57 36.35 1.80
CA GLU A 93 24.15 36.63 2.00
C GLU A 93 23.97 38.14 1.82
N MET A 94 23.92 38.61 0.57
CA MET A 94 23.16 39.83 0.27
C MET A 94 21.68 39.48 0.45
N ALA A 95 21.29 39.20 1.69
CA ALA A 95 19.91 39.19 2.10
C ALA A 95 19.43 40.64 1.98
N THR A 96 18.91 40.99 0.81
CA THR A 96 18.06 42.16 0.67
C THR A 96 16.88 41.93 1.61
N THR A 97 16.85 42.66 2.72
CA THR A 97 15.88 42.56 3.83
C THR A 97 14.42 42.59 3.37
N ALA A 98 14.15 43.00 2.12
CA ALA A 98 12.82 43.06 1.52
C ALA A 98 12.16 41.71 1.20
N ALA A 99 12.90 40.59 1.06
CA ALA A 99 12.31 39.33 0.57
C ALA A 99 11.92 38.32 1.65
N ARG A 100 12.19 38.59 2.94
CA ARG A 100 12.01 37.62 4.03
C ARG A 100 10.98 38.03 5.08
N ASP A 101 10.28 39.14 4.91
CA ASP A 101 9.34 39.61 5.92
C ASP A 101 7.99 40.05 5.33
N ASP A 102 7.12 39.07 5.09
CA ASP A 102 5.70 39.29 4.77
C ASP A 102 4.92 39.99 5.91
N ARG A 103 5.51 40.14 7.11
CA ARG A 103 4.92 40.86 8.23
C ARG A 103 5.36 42.32 8.30
N LEU A 104 6.41 42.73 7.57
CA LEU A 104 6.94 44.10 7.67
C LEU A 104 6.10 45.14 6.91
N THR A 105 5.20 44.73 6.01
CA THR A 105 4.38 45.67 5.23
C THR A 105 2.96 45.18 4.89
N PRO A 106 2.09 44.84 5.86
CA PRO A 106 0.68 44.55 5.55
C PRO A 106 -0.09 45.76 4.99
N ASN A 107 0.45 46.99 5.06
CA ASN A 107 -0.19 48.23 4.58
C ASN A 107 0.61 49.00 3.51
N ALA A 108 1.58 48.40 2.80
CA ALA A 108 2.26 49.07 1.67
C ALA A 108 1.41 49.12 0.38
N LYS A 109 0.08 49.21 0.53
CA LYS A 109 -0.86 49.68 -0.48
C LYS A 109 -1.84 50.62 0.19
N SER A 110 -1.42 51.87 0.35
CA SER A 110 -2.34 52.99 0.55
C SER A 110 -1.96 54.11 -0.43
N PHE A 111 -2.91 54.33 -1.35
CA PHE A 111 -2.99 55.29 -2.47
C PHE A 111 -2.17 54.99 -3.72
#